data_AF-M4DKG8-F1
#
_entry.id   AF-M4DKG8-F1
#
_cell.length_a   1.000
_cell.length_b   1.000
_cell.length_c   1.000
_cell.angle_alpha   90.00
_cell.angle_beta   90.00
_cell.angle_gamma   90.00
#
_symmetry.space_group_name_H-M   'P 1'
#
loop_
_entity.id
_entity.type
_entity.pdbx_description
1 polymer ?
#
loop_
_entity_poly.entity_id
_entity_poly.type
_entity_poly.pdbx_seq_one_letter_code
_entity_poly.pdbx_strand_id
1 'polypeptide(L)'
;MDASKYIQNLKKKVERFKEDTAAEQSSSEPTDPTTPMVKVETLEKGFMIKVFSGENQPGMLVSVLEAFEDMGLDVLEARVSCTDSFSLHAMGVKCLYDLLNTNELTLR
;
A
#
# COMPACT_ATOMS: atom_id res chain seq x y z
N MET A 1 38.54 3.60 -19.51
CA MET A 1 37.44 2.71 -19.03
C MET A 1 36.83 2.05 -20.24
N ASP A 2 36.78 0.72 -20.28
CA ASP A 2 36.17 -0.01 -21.40
C ASP A 2 34.65 -0.06 -21.21
N ALA A 3 33.90 0.57 -22.11
CA ALA A 3 32.45 0.64 -22.06
C ALA A 3 31.81 -0.76 -22.08
N SER A 4 32.44 -1.74 -22.75
CA SER A 4 31.95 -3.12 -22.81
C SER A 4 31.95 -3.78 -21.41
N LYS A 5 32.97 -3.49 -20.60
CA LYS A 5 33.10 -4.00 -19.22
C LYS A 5 32.05 -3.41 -18.28
N TYR A 6 31.68 -2.14 -18.48
CA TYR A 6 30.63 -1.48 -17.71
C TYR A 6 29.24 -2.06 -18.03
N ILE A 7 28.93 -2.24 -19.33
CA ILE A 7 27.67 -2.82 -19.79
C ILE A 7 27.50 -4.26 -19.26
N GLN A 8 28.56 -5.06 -19.26
CA GLN A 8 28.50 -6.43 -18.75
C GLN A 8 28.26 -6.48 -17.23
N ASN A 9 28.85 -5.55 -16.46
CA ASN A 9 28.63 -5.45 -15.03
C ASN A 9 27.18 -5.04 -14.70
N LEU A 10 26.65 -4.06 -15.44
CA LEU A 10 25.24 -3.65 -15.35
C LEU A 10 24.29 -4.82 -15.63
N LYS A 11 24.50 -5.59 -16.70
CA LYS A 11 23.67 -6.76 -17.02
C LYS A 11 23.67 -7.78 -15.87
N LYS A 12 24.85 -8.14 -15.34
CA LYS A 12 24.96 -9.05 -14.19
C LYS A 12 24.29 -8.52 -12.92
N LYS A 13 24.35 -7.20 -12.71
CA LYS A 13 23.73 -6.57 -11.53
C LYS A 13 22.21 -6.55 -11.64
N VAL A 14 21.66 -6.35 -12.84
CA VAL A 14 20.21 -6.45 -13.12
C VAL A 14 19.70 -7.89 -12.93
N GLU A 15 20.47 -8.89 -13.36
CA GLU A 15 20.10 -10.31 -13.23
C GLU A 15 20.03 -10.75 -11.76
N ARG A 16 21.05 -10.43 -10.96
CA ARG A 16 21.04 -10.69 -9.51
C ARG A 16 19.87 -9.98 -8.80
N PHE A 17 19.60 -8.73 -9.16
CA PHE A 17 18.50 -7.98 -8.55
C PHE A 17 17.12 -8.61 -8.87
N LYS A 18 16.96 -9.25 -10.04
CA LYS A 18 15.74 -9.99 -10.38
C LYS A 18 15.59 -11.27 -9.56
N GLU A 19 16.67 -12.00 -9.32
CA GLU A 19 16.66 -13.21 -8.47
C GLU A 19 16.44 -12.86 -7.00
N ASP A 20 17.06 -11.78 -6.49
CA ASP A 20 16.87 -11.30 -5.11
C ASP A 20 15.44 -10.78 -4.91
N THR A 21 14.86 -10.11 -5.91
CA THR A 21 13.44 -9.69 -5.84
C THR A 21 12.49 -10.90 -5.90
N ALA A 22 12.82 -11.97 -6.64
CA ALA A 22 12.03 -13.19 -6.67
C ALA A 22 12.14 -14.01 -5.37
N ALA A 23 13.29 -13.94 -4.67
CA ALA A 23 13.51 -14.59 -3.37
C ALA A 23 12.90 -13.81 -2.20
N GLU A 24 12.83 -12.48 -2.29
CA GLU A 24 12.21 -11.62 -1.27
C GLU A 24 10.71 -11.38 -1.49
N GLN A 25 10.15 -11.83 -2.62
CA GLN A 25 8.72 -12.10 -2.77
C GLN A 25 8.30 -13.42 -2.10
N SER A 26 8.85 -13.70 -0.91
CA SER A 26 8.17 -14.53 0.09
C SER A 26 7.39 -13.63 1.06
N SER A 27 6.85 -12.51 0.57
CA SER A 27 5.72 -11.84 1.22
C SER A 27 4.49 -12.70 0.94
N SER A 28 4.35 -13.78 1.72
CA SER A 28 3.13 -14.59 1.89
C SER A 28 2.03 -14.27 0.89
N GLU A 29 2.10 -14.83 -0.33
CA GLU A 29 0.87 -15.00 -1.10
C GLU A 29 -0.04 -15.87 -0.22
N PRO A 30 -1.23 -15.38 0.17
CA PRO A 30 -2.12 -16.19 0.98
C PRO A 30 -2.52 -17.40 0.14
N THR A 31 -1.98 -18.57 0.49
CA THR A 31 -2.28 -19.87 -0.13
C THR A 31 -3.74 -20.28 0.10
N ASP A 32 -4.44 -19.57 0.98
CA ASP A 32 -5.84 -19.76 1.33
C ASP A 32 -6.66 -18.49 0.98
N PRO A 33 -7.70 -18.61 0.14
CA PRO A 33 -8.56 -17.50 -0.28
C PRO A 33 -9.36 -16.86 0.87
N THR A 34 -9.27 -17.40 2.09
CA THR A 34 -9.95 -16.89 3.28
C THR A 34 -9.06 -15.97 4.13
N THR A 35 -7.75 -15.94 3.86
CA THR A 35 -6.77 -15.18 4.65
C THR A 35 -7.00 -13.67 4.51
N PRO A 36 -7.12 -12.92 5.62
CA PRO A 36 -7.19 -11.46 5.55
C PRO A 36 -5.95 -10.86 4.90
N MET A 37 -6.15 -9.91 3.99
CA MET A 37 -5.08 -9.25 3.25
C MET A 37 -5.33 -7.75 3.14
N VAL A 38 -4.28 -6.97 3.33
CA VAL A 38 -4.26 -5.53 3.05
C VAL A 38 -3.15 -5.25 2.05
N LYS A 39 -3.50 -4.62 0.93
CA LYS A 39 -2.56 -4.19 -0.09
C LYS A 39 -2.64 -2.68 -0.25
N VAL A 40 -1.50 -2.02 -0.20
CA VAL A 40 -1.38 -0.58 -0.44
C VAL A 40 -0.53 -0.36 -1.69
N GLU A 41 -1.06 0.40 -2.64
CA GLU A 41 -0.37 0.80 -3.87
C GLU A 41 -0.26 2.33 -3.88
N THR A 42 0.96 2.86 -3.98
CA THR A 42 1.17 4.31 -4.12
C THR A 42 0.84 4.74 -5.54
N LEU A 43 0.06 5.80 -5.69
CA LEU A 43 -0.30 6.41 -6.97
C LEU A 43 0.47 7.72 -7.17
N GLU A 44 0.42 8.30 -8.38
CA GLU A 44 0.99 9.63 -8.64
C GLU A 44 0.42 10.68 -7.66
N LYS A 45 -0.86 10.54 -7.32
CA LYS A 45 -1.56 11.37 -6.33
C LYS A 45 -2.29 10.46 -5.32
N GLY A 46 -1.63 10.16 -4.21
CA GLY A 46 -2.23 9.43 -3.08
C GLY A 46 -1.98 7.92 -3.10
N PHE A 47 -2.94 7.16 -2.60
CA PHE A 47 -2.84 5.73 -2.31
C PHE A 47 -4.10 4.99 -2.74
N MET A 48 -3.93 3.77 -3.23
CA MET A 48 -4.97 2.78 -3.40
C MET A 48 -4.82 1.73 -2.31
N ILE A 49 -5.82 1.60 -1.45
CA ILE A 49 -5.86 0.64 -0.35
C ILE A 49 -6.91 -0.41 -0.68
N LYS A 50 -6.49 -1.68 -0.69
CA LYS A 50 -7.35 -2.84 -0.90
C LYS A 50 -7.31 -3.68 0.36
N VAL A 51 -8.47 -3.85 0.99
CA VAL A 51 -8.65 -4.70 2.16
C VAL A 51 -9.55 -5.87 1.76
N PHE A 52 -9.18 -7.06 2.16
CA PHE A 52 -9.96 -8.28 1.95
C PHE A 52 -9.93 -9.14 3.22
N SER A 53 -11.05 -9.78 3.53
CA SER A 53 -11.17 -10.82 4.54
C SER A 53 -12.20 -11.84 4.06
N GLY A 54 -11.88 -13.13 4.18
CA GLY A 54 -12.77 -14.21 3.76
C GLY A 54 -14.09 -14.24 4.53
N GLU A 55 -14.10 -13.72 5.75
CA GLU A 55 -15.31 -13.55 6.56
C GLU A 55 -15.56 -12.08 6.86
N ASN A 56 -16.83 -11.66 6.74
CA ASN A 56 -17.28 -10.35 7.17
C ASN A 56 -17.74 -10.37 8.65
N GLN A 57 -16.90 -9.85 9.55
CA GLN A 57 -17.23 -9.74 10.96
C GLN A 57 -17.93 -8.41 11.28
N PRO A 58 -18.87 -8.37 12.25
CA PRO A 58 -19.53 -7.13 12.65
C PRO A 58 -18.52 -6.04 13.03
N GLY A 59 -18.71 -4.83 12.51
CA GLY A 59 -17.86 -3.67 12.82
C GLY A 59 -16.60 -3.54 11.97
N MET A 60 -16.25 -4.50 11.10
CA MET A 60 -15.06 -4.41 10.25
C MET A 60 -14.98 -3.13 9.42
N LEU A 61 -16.09 -2.75 8.77
CA LEU A 61 -16.13 -1.52 7.98
C LEU A 61 -15.83 -0.29 8.84
N VAL A 62 -16.42 -0.23 10.04
CA VAL A 62 -16.24 0.88 10.97
C VAL A 62 -14.76 0.98 11.37
N SER A 63 -14.14 -0.14 11.77
CA SER A 63 -12.73 -0.16 12.14
C SER A 63 -11.79 0.25 11.00
N VAL A 64 -12.10 -0.10 9.75
CA VAL A 64 -11.30 0.33 8.60
C VAL A 64 -11.44 1.83 8.35
N LEU A 65 -12.64 2.39 8.50
CA LEU A 65 -12.87 3.83 8.33
C LEU A 65 -12.25 4.65 9.46
N GLU A 66 -12.32 4.18 10.70
CA GLU A 66 -11.61 4.77 11.85
C GLU A 66 -10.10 4.81 11.59
N ALA A 67 -9.53 3.72 11.06
CA ALA A 67 -8.11 3.71 10.70
C ALA A 67 -7.78 4.72 9.58
N PHE A 68 -8.68 4.96 8.62
CA PHE A 68 -8.48 5.99 7.60
C PHE A 68 -8.49 7.41 8.19
N GLU A 69 -9.37 7.67 9.15
CA GLU A 69 -9.41 8.93 9.89
C GLU A 69 -8.14 9.14 10.72
N ASP A 70 -7.72 8.13 11.48
CA ASP A 70 -6.49 8.16 12.28
C ASP A 70 -5.23 8.40 11.44
N MET A 71 -5.23 7.96 10.18
CA MET A 71 -4.14 8.18 9.23
C MET A 71 -4.19 9.57 8.56
N GLY A 72 -5.25 10.35 8.76
CA GLY A 72 -5.50 11.59 8.03
C GLY A 72 -5.61 11.34 6.53
N LEU A 73 -6.39 10.34 6.15
CA LEU A 73 -6.63 9.97 4.75
C LEU A 73 -7.97 10.54 4.26
N ASP A 74 -7.92 11.49 3.33
CA ASP A 74 -9.08 11.94 2.59
C ASP A 74 -9.42 10.91 1.50
N VAL A 75 -10.49 10.14 1.73
CA VAL A 75 -10.98 9.14 0.77
C VAL A 75 -11.73 9.84 -0.37
N LEU A 76 -11.24 9.67 -1.60
CA LEU A 76 -11.82 10.26 -2.82
C LEU A 76 -12.85 9.33 -3.48
N GLU A 77 -12.53 8.04 -3.55
CA GLU A 77 -13.42 7.00 -4.07
C GLU A 77 -13.28 5.77 -3.18
N ALA A 78 -14.41 5.11 -2.87
CA ALA A 78 -14.39 3.82 -2.23
C ALA A 78 -15.48 2.90 -2.78
N ARG A 79 -15.18 1.61 -2.76
CA ARG A 79 -16.13 0.52 -3.06
C ARG A 79 -16.02 -0.51 -1.96
N VAL A 80 -17.17 -1.00 -1.49
CA VAL A 80 -17.24 -1.94 -0.40
C VAL A 80 -18.24 -3.06 -0.71
N SER A 81 -17.90 -4.28 -0.33
CA SER A 81 -18.81 -5.43 -0.26
C SER A 81 -18.69 -6.06 1.12
N CYS A 82 -19.84 -6.32 1.75
CA CYS A 82 -19.96 -6.84 3.11
C CYS A 82 -20.98 -8.00 3.22
N THR A 83 -21.18 -8.78 2.16
CA THR A 83 -22.19 -9.85 2.19
C THR A 83 -21.68 -11.06 2.97
N ASP A 84 -20.84 -11.88 2.36
CA ASP A 84 -20.28 -13.09 2.96
C ASP A 84 -18.81 -12.85 3.37
N SER A 85 -18.08 -12.15 2.51
CA SER A 85 -16.72 -11.66 2.72
C SER A 85 -16.71 -10.14 2.86
N PHE A 86 -15.63 -9.63 3.43
CA PHE A 86 -15.37 -8.20 3.47
C PHE A 86 -14.36 -7.86 2.38
N SER A 87 -14.71 -6.94 1.49
CA SER A 87 -13.75 -6.32 0.58
C SER A 87 -13.98 -4.82 0.50
N LEU A 88 -12.90 -4.06 0.59
CA LEU A 88 -12.92 -2.61 0.49
C LEU A 88 -11.77 -2.15 -0.39
N HIS A 89 -12.09 -1.38 -1.42
CA HIS A 89 -11.12 -0.70 -2.26
C HIS A 89 -11.32 0.80 -2.09
N ALA A 90 -10.30 1.52 -1.64
CA ALA A 90 -10.36 2.96 -1.44
C ALA A 90 -9.18 3.65 -2.11
N MET A 91 -9.46 4.74 -2.82
CA MET A 91 -8.47 5.70 -3.26
C MET A 91 -8.51 6.90 -2.32
N GLY A 92 -7.37 7.26 -1.74
CA GLY A 92 -7.29 8.38 -0.83
C GLY A 92 -6.01 9.19 -1.01
N VAL A 93 -6.06 10.45 -0.57
CA VAL A 93 -4.91 11.35 -0.51
C VAL A 93 -4.66 11.73 0.94
N LYS A 94 -3.43 12.10 1.29
CA LYS A 94 -3.16 12.62 2.63
C LYS A 94 -3.89 13.95 2.80
N CYS A 95 -4.59 14.14 3.92
CA CYS A 95 -5.16 15.41 4.31
C CYS A 95 -4.05 16.46 4.36
N LEU A 96 -4.04 17.38 3.40
CA LEU A 96 -3.00 18.43 3.30
C LEU A 96 -3.20 19.54 4.35
N TYR A 97 -4.33 19.56 5.06
CA TYR A 97 -4.60 20.53 6.12
C TYR A 97 -3.62 20.39 7.31
N ASP A 98 -3.11 19.19 7.60
CA ASP A 98 -2.10 18.99 8.65
C ASP A 98 -0.74 19.62 8.28
N LEU A 99 -0.37 19.57 7.00
CA LEU A 99 0.90 20.12 6.49
C LEU A 99 0.90 21.66 6.44
N LEU A 100 -0.27 22.29 6.32
CA LEU A 100 -0.38 23.74 6.36
C LEU A 100 -0.25 24.28 7.80
N ASN A 101 -0.66 23.50 8.81
CA ASN A 101 -0.52 23.85 10.22
C ASN A 101 0.86 23.49 10.83
N THR A 102 1.72 22.77 10.10
CA THR A 102 3.09 22.43 10.59
C THR A 102 4.11 23.56 10.32
N ASN A 103 3.67 24.73 9.83
CA ASN A 103 4.55 25.89 9.59
C ASN A 103 4.69 26.83 10.81
N GLU A 104 4.06 26.53 11.95
CA GLU A 104 4.41 27.16 13.23
C GLU A 104 5.19 26.15 14.08
N LEU A 105 6.37 26.55 14.55
CA LEU A 105 7.23 25.90 15.56
C LEU A 105 8.46 25.10 15.08
N THR A 106 9.40 25.74 14.38
CA THR A 106 10.85 25.61 14.73
C THR A 106 11.63 26.90 14.41
N LEU A 107 11.34 27.98 15.14
CA LEU A 107 12.24 29.13 15.29
C LEU A 107 12.25 29.51 16.79
N ARG A 108 13.02 28.75 17.58
CA ARG A 108 13.55 29.16 18.88
C ARG A 108 14.94 28.58 19.05
#